data_AF-A0A8H3X1N4-F1
#
_entry.id   AF-A0A8H3X1N4-F1
#
_cell.length_a   1.000
_cell.length_b   1.000
_cell.length_c   1.000
_cell.angle_alpha   90.00
_cell.angle_beta   90.00
_cell.angle_gamma   90.00
#
_symmetry.space_group_name_H-M   'P 1'
#
loop_
_entity.id
_entity.type
_entity.pdbx_description
1 polymer ?
#
loop_
_entity_poly.entity_id
_entity_poly.type
_entity_poly.pdbx_seq_one_letter_code
_entity_poly.pdbx_strand_id
1 'polypeptide(L)'
;MVEEINDLVKRIHTFSDLEYRALEAQDIHTDKFTATSMELKQVQQSLYKARTLENQKDKRNIINEYINKRYENFSDNTTRMIDSVLGRHMDIVNYDNIRTPSGIVTKAEDIQEATRHYFCRWTKLNPLNQEKWKEWKQEYEPLKDINAESVISLTKLITIAKVSTTIANSPLNKTTGPSMISNKMLKRLLLEGYKILVKGMNACLKLETTPGSGNEV
;
A
#
# COMPACT_ATOMS: atom_id res chain seq x y z
N MET A 1 40.02 33.46 -35.35
CA MET A 1 38.83 33.37 -36.23
C MET A 1 38.69 31.99 -36.90
N VAL A 2 39.56 31.57 -37.84
CA VAL A 2 39.43 30.24 -38.49
C VAL A 2 39.62 29.09 -37.49
N GLU A 3 40.63 29.21 -36.63
CA GLU A 3 40.92 28.22 -35.58
C GLU A 3 39.75 28.08 -34.59
N GLU A 4 39.15 29.19 -34.15
CA GLU A 4 37.99 29.19 -33.24
C GLU A 4 36.76 28.51 -33.86
N ILE A 5 36.52 28.73 -35.16
CA ILE A 5 35.42 28.06 -35.87
C ILE A 5 35.69 26.56 -35.98
N ASN A 6 36.93 26.17 -36.30
CA ASN A 6 37.32 24.76 -36.35
C ASN A 6 37.21 24.06 -34.99
N ASP A 7 37.49 24.75 -33.88
CA ASP A 7 37.27 24.23 -32.53
C ASP A 7 35.79 23.95 -32.24
N LEU A 8 34.90 24.85 -32.66
CA LEU A 8 33.44 24.64 -32.54
C LEU A 8 32.97 23.44 -33.39
N VAL A 9 33.47 23.32 -34.62
CA VAL A 9 33.15 22.19 -35.52
C VAL A 9 33.66 20.87 -34.94
N LYS A 10 34.88 20.84 -34.39
CA LYS A 10 35.46 19.67 -33.71
C LYS A 10 34.62 19.24 -32.50
N ARG A 11 34.10 20.21 -31.74
CA ARG A 11 33.20 19.92 -30.62
C ARG A 11 31.90 19.29 -31.09
N ILE A 12 31.32 19.78 -32.20
CA ILE A 12 30.13 19.18 -32.81
C ILE A 12 30.41 17.75 -33.27
N HIS A 13 31.52 17.50 -33.97
CA HIS A 13 31.94 16.15 -34.37
C HIS A 13 31.97 15.19 -33.17
N THR A 14 32.57 15.61 -32.05
CA THR A 14 32.68 14.80 -30.83
C THR A 14 31.32 14.32 -30.30
N PHE A 15 30.24 15.06 -30.58
CA PHE A 15 28.89 14.70 -30.14
C PHE A 15 28.01 14.05 -31.22
N SER A 16 28.40 14.11 -32.49
CA SER A 16 27.54 13.67 -33.60
C SER A 16 28.16 12.63 -34.53
N ASP A 17 29.42 12.25 -34.33
CA ASP A 17 30.19 11.29 -35.17
C ASP A 17 30.08 11.57 -36.68
N LEU A 18 29.94 12.85 -37.06
CA LEU A 18 29.83 13.27 -38.47
C LEU A 18 31.22 13.57 -39.01
N GLU A 19 31.59 13.02 -40.17
CA GLU A 19 32.81 13.41 -40.87
C GLU A 19 32.85 14.93 -41.09
N TYR A 20 33.93 15.57 -40.65
CA TYR A 20 34.14 17.01 -40.85
C TYR A 20 35.45 17.27 -41.60
N ARG A 21 35.42 18.29 -42.44
CA ARG A 21 36.61 18.90 -43.04
C ARG A 21 36.95 20.16 -42.25
N ALA A 22 38.21 20.31 -41.85
CA ALA A 22 38.69 21.55 -41.26
C ALA A 22 38.64 22.67 -42.30
N LEU A 23 38.14 23.85 -41.91
CA LEU A 23 38.11 25.04 -42.77
C LEU A 23 39.53 25.58 -42.93
N GLU A 24 39.89 25.88 -44.17
CA GLU A 24 41.16 26.51 -44.52
C GLU A 24 40.97 28.02 -44.76
N ALA A 25 42.05 28.80 -44.73
CA ALA A 25 41.98 30.26 -44.95
C ALA A 25 41.35 30.65 -46.31
N GLN A 26 41.46 29.78 -47.31
CA GLN A 26 40.84 29.93 -48.63
C GLN A 26 39.31 29.80 -48.62
N ASP A 27 38.73 29.13 -47.64
CA ASP A 27 37.28 28.92 -47.54
C ASP A 27 36.55 30.16 -46.98
N ILE A 28 37.31 31.13 -46.48
CA ILE A 28 36.80 32.40 -45.93
C ILE A 28 36.98 33.56 -46.93
N HIS A 29 37.64 33.32 -48.07
CA HIS A 29 37.70 34.30 -49.15
C HIS A 29 36.31 34.53 -49.78
N THR A 30 36.05 35.78 -50.20
CA THR A 30 34.76 36.27 -50.70
C THR A 30 34.13 35.38 -51.77
N ASP A 31 34.97 34.75 -52.60
CA ASP A 31 34.56 33.93 -53.74
C ASP A 31 33.99 32.56 -53.32
N LYS A 32 34.37 32.03 -52.15
CA LYS A 32 33.95 30.71 -51.63
C LYS A 32 33.10 30.77 -50.37
N PHE A 33 33.16 31.89 -49.64
CA PHE A 33 32.49 32.08 -48.35
C PHE A 33 30.98 31.80 -48.39
N THR A 34 30.29 32.21 -49.46
CA THR A 34 28.83 32.02 -49.60
C THR A 34 28.45 30.55 -49.72
N ALA A 35 29.23 29.76 -50.46
CA ALA A 35 29.03 28.31 -50.60
C ALA A 35 29.27 27.59 -49.27
N THR A 36 30.40 27.86 -48.62
CA THR A 36 30.75 27.28 -47.31
C THR A 36 29.73 27.64 -46.23
N SER A 37 29.21 28.88 -46.22
CA SER A 37 28.16 29.29 -45.28
C SER A 37 26.84 28.56 -45.51
N MET A 38 26.45 28.32 -46.77
CA MET A 38 25.26 27.52 -47.08
C MET A 38 25.41 26.07 -46.64
N GLU A 39 26.56 25.44 -46.89
CA GLU A 39 26.84 24.06 -46.46
C GLU A 39 26.75 23.91 -44.94
N LEU A 40 27.42 24.80 -44.19
CA LEU A 40 27.37 24.78 -42.72
C LEU A 40 25.93 24.96 -42.19
N LYS A 41 25.14 25.84 -42.83
CA LYS A 41 23.74 26.04 -42.48
C LYS A 41 22.89 24.80 -42.75
N GLN A 42 23.15 24.10 -43.84
CA GLN A 42 22.46 22.86 -44.18
C GLN A 42 22.79 21.73 -43.18
N VAL A 43 24.06 21.59 -42.81
CA VAL A 43 24.50 20.65 -41.76
C VAL A 43 23.84 20.98 -40.42
N GLN A 44 23.84 22.25 -40.02
CA GLN A 44 23.19 22.71 -38.78
C GLN A 44 21.70 22.36 -38.75
N GLN A 45 20.96 22.65 -39.83
CA GLN A 45 19.54 22.33 -39.93
C GLN A 45 19.29 20.82 -39.86
N SER A 46 20.17 20.02 -40.47
CA SER A 46 20.06 18.57 -40.49
C SER A 46 20.28 17.99 -39.09
N LEU A 47 21.31 18.47 -38.37
CA LEU A 47 21.57 18.13 -36.97
C LEU A 47 20.40 18.49 -36.05
N TYR A 48 19.84 19.70 -36.22
CA TYR A 48 18.70 20.13 -35.42
C TYR A 48 17.47 19.22 -35.64
N LYS A 49 17.19 18.87 -36.90
CA LYS A 49 16.10 17.94 -37.25
C LYS A 49 16.34 16.55 -36.66
N ALA A 50 17.54 16.00 -36.81
CA ALA A 50 17.91 14.70 -36.25
C ALA A 50 17.72 14.65 -34.73
N ARG A 51 18.25 15.64 -34.00
CA ARG A 51 18.09 15.75 -32.55
C ARG A 51 16.62 15.90 -32.14
N THR A 52 15.84 16.65 -32.92
CA THR A 52 14.40 16.82 -32.64
C THR A 52 13.66 15.49 -32.79
N LEU A 53 13.98 14.70 -33.82
CA LEU A 53 13.41 13.37 -34.02
C LEU A 53 13.78 12.39 -32.90
N GLU A 54 15.03 12.42 -32.46
CA GLU A 54 15.51 11.61 -31.33
C GLU A 54 14.78 11.97 -30.03
N ASN A 55 14.71 13.25 -29.68
CA ASN A 55 13.93 13.71 -28.53
C ASN A 55 12.45 13.32 -28.60
N GLN A 56 11.85 13.34 -29.79
CA GLN A 56 10.47 12.88 -30.00
C GLN A 56 10.34 11.36 -29.86
N LYS A 57 11.36 10.59 -30.26
CA LYS A 57 11.42 9.14 -30.06
C LYS A 57 11.52 8.81 -28.57
N ASP A 58 12.40 9.48 -27.83
CA ASP A 58 12.57 9.26 -26.39
C ASP A 58 11.30 9.58 -25.61
N LYS A 59 10.65 10.71 -25.92
CA LYS A 59 9.34 11.03 -25.33
C LYS A 59 8.30 9.95 -25.60
N ARG A 60 8.25 9.41 -26.82
CA ARG A 60 7.33 8.31 -27.17
C ARG A 60 7.67 7.03 -26.42
N ASN A 61 8.95 6.71 -26.28
CA ASN A 61 9.40 5.54 -25.52
C ASN A 61 8.97 5.64 -24.05
N ILE A 62 9.22 6.78 -23.41
CA ILE A 62 8.80 7.03 -22.02
C ILE A 62 7.29 6.88 -21.86
N ILE A 63 6.49 7.46 -22.78
CA ILE A 63 5.03 7.32 -22.75
C ILE A 63 4.62 5.85 -22.85
N ASN A 64 5.22 5.09 -23.79
CA ASN A 64 4.93 3.67 -23.97
C ASN A 64 5.33 2.84 -22.75
N GLU A 65 6.45 3.14 -22.10
CA GLU A 65 6.86 2.50 -20.85
C GLU A 65 5.83 2.70 -19.74
N TYR A 66 5.33 3.93 -19.56
CA TYR A 66 4.29 4.22 -18.58
C TYR A 66 2.95 3.52 -18.92
N ILE A 67 2.61 3.40 -20.20
CA ILE A 67 1.44 2.65 -20.65
C ILE A 67 1.58 1.16 -20.30
N ASN A 68 2.71 0.55 -20.65
CA ASN A 68 2.97 -0.87 -20.36
C ASN A 68 2.95 -1.15 -18.85
N LYS A 69 3.61 -0.30 -18.06
CA LYS A 69 3.60 -0.38 -16.59
C LYS A 69 2.18 -0.27 -16.03
N ARG A 70 1.29 0.49 -16.66
CA ARG A 70 -0.12 0.59 -16.25
C ARG A 70 -0.89 -0.68 -16.56
N TYR A 71 -0.64 -1.33 -17.70
CA TYR A 71 -1.21 -2.64 -18.02
C TYR A 71 -0.73 -3.73 -17.05
N GLU A 72 0.57 -3.75 -16.72
CA GLU A 72 1.13 -4.65 -15.71
C GLU A 72 0.47 -4.43 -14.34
N ASN A 73 0.39 -3.17 -13.88
CA ASN A 73 -0.31 -2.85 -12.63
C ASN A 73 -1.80 -3.23 -12.67
N PHE A 74 -2.46 -3.14 -13.83
CA PHE A 74 -3.85 -3.58 -13.94
C PHE A 74 -4.02 -5.09 -13.70
N SER A 75 -3.10 -5.91 -14.22
CA SER A 75 -3.08 -7.36 -14.01
C SER A 75 -2.66 -7.74 -12.59
N ASP A 76 -1.54 -7.19 -12.11
CA ASP A 76 -0.81 -7.76 -10.98
C ASP A 76 -0.95 -6.95 -9.68
N ASN A 77 -1.27 -5.65 -9.77
CA ASN A 77 -1.35 -4.77 -8.61
C ASN A 77 -2.37 -3.63 -8.81
N THR A 78 -3.65 -4.01 -8.74
CA THR A 78 -4.77 -3.10 -9.03
C THR A 78 -4.79 -1.89 -8.09
N THR A 79 -4.31 -2.02 -6.85
CA THR A 79 -4.16 -0.91 -5.90
C THR A 79 -3.22 0.17 -6.45
N ARG A 80 -2.03 -0.23 -6.92
CA ARG A 80 -1.06 0.71 -7.51
C ARG A 80 -1.59 1.39 -8.77
N MET A 81 -2.41 0.68 -9.56
CA MET A 81 -3.11 1.28 -10.71
C MET A 81 -4.10 2.36 -10.25
N ILE A 82 -4.97 2.04 -9.28
CA ILE A 82 -5.96 2.97 -8.72
C ILE A 82 -5.28 4.21 -8.15
N ASP A 83 -4.20 4.03 -7.40
CA ASP A 83 -3.46 5.14 -6.79
C ASP A 83 -2.86 6.06 -7.86
N SER A 84 -2.27 5.49 -8.91
CA SER A 84 -1.75 6.25 -10.05
C SER A 84 -2.85 7.03 -10.79
N VAL A 85 -4.04 6.44 -10.99
CA VAL A 85 -5.15 7.09 -11.70
C VAL A 85 -5.76 8.23 -10.89
N LEU A 86 -5.89 8.03 -9.59
CA LEU A 86 -6.49 9.00 -8.68
C LEU A 86 -5.48 10.05 -8.22
N GLY A 87 -4.22 9.98 -8.66
CA GLY A 87 -3.14 10.85 -8.17
C GLY A 87 -2.93 10.72 -6.67
N ARG A 88 -3.26 9.56 -6.09
CA ARG A 88 -3.08 9.29 -4.67
C ARG A 88 -1.60 9.07 -4.41
N HIS A 89 -1.02 10.05 -3.76
CA HIS A 89 0.30 9.96 -3.18
C HIS A 89 0.13 9.63 -1.70
N MET A 90 0.72 8.51 -1.27
CA MET A 90 0.91 8.25 0.15
C MET A 90 2.31 8.71 0.53
N ASP A 91 2.39 9.73 1.38
CA ASP A 91 3.63 10.01 2.10
C ASP A 91 3.98 8.78 2.92
N ILE A 92 5.12 8.17 2.61
CA ILE A 92 5.65 7.09 3.44
C ILE A 92 6.08 7.75 4.75
N VAL A 93 5.34 7.47 5.82
CA VAL A 93 5.71 7.91 7.16
C VAL A 93 6.91 7.09 7.61
N ASN A 94 8.10 7.68 7.51
CA ASN A 94 9.33 7.12 8.05
C ASN A 94 9.67 7.82 9.37
N TYR A 95 9.98 7.02 10.39
CA TYR A 95 10.44 7.52 11.68
C TYR A 95 11.95 7.34 11.77
N ASP A 96 12.70 8.44 11.75
CA ASP A 96 14.15 8.41 11.97
C ASP A 96 14.51 8.34 13.46
N ASN A 97 13.59 8.80 14.31
CA ASN A 97 13.71 8.69 15.75
C ASN A 97 12.35 8.68 16.46
N ILE A 98 12.34 8.13 17.68
CA ILE A 98 11.21 8.20 18.60
C ILE A 98 11.69 8.83 19.90
N ARG A 99 11.01 9.90 20.33
CA ARG A 99 11.28 10.53 21.63
C ARG A 99 10.43 9.87 22.71
N THR A 100 11.08 9.24 23.67
CA THR A 100 10.46 8.65 24.86
C THR A 100 10.80 9.49 26.11
N PRO A 101 10.11 9.30 27.24
CA PRO A 101 10.47 9.96 28.50
C PRO A 101 11.91 9.64 28.97
N SER A 102 12.46 8.50 28.56
CA SER A 102 13.79 8.03 28.95
C SER A 102 14.90 8.40 27.95
N GLY A 103 14.57 8.92 26.76
CA GLY A 103 15.59 9.30 25.77
C GLY A 103 15.07 9.38 24.34
N ILE A 104 16.00 9.31 23.38
CA ILE A 104 15.71 9.29 21.94
C ILE A 104 16.16 7.94 21.38
N VAL A 105 15.23 7.22 20.77
CA VAL A 105 15.48 5.96 20.07
C VAL A 105 15.77 6.27 18.62
N THR A 106 16.93 5.84 18.10
CA THR A 106 17.39 6.14 16.72
C THR A 106 17.70 4.90 15.89
N LYS A 107 17.82 3.72 16.50
CA LYS A 107 18.06 2.48 15.77
C LYS A 107 16.76 1.94 15.18
N ALA A 108 16.78 1.51 13.93
CA ALA A 108 15.59 1.06 13.21
C ALA A 108 14.83 -0.08 13.92
N GLU A 109 15.55 -1.08 14.43
CA GLU A 109 14.97 -2.21 15.17
C GLU A 109 14.27 -1.74 16.46
N ASP A 110 14.91 -0.84 17.21
CA ASP A 110 14.36 -0.29 18.44
C ASP A 110 13.16 0.63 18.18
N ILE A 111 13.16 1.39 17.08
CA ILE A 111 12.04 2.21 16.62
C ILE A 111 10.82 1.33 16.30
N GLN A 112 11.03 0.22 15.59
CA GLN A 112 9.97 -0.72 15.24
C GLN A 112 9.36 -1.32 16.51
N GLU A 113 10.19 -1.79 17.44
CA GLU A 113 9.72 -2.39 18.69
C GLU A 113 9.02 -1.37 19.59
N ALA A 114 9.56 -0.15 19.72
CA ALA A 114 8.92 0.92 20.48
C ALA A 114 7.57 1.33 19.89
N THR A 115 7.47 1.40 18.56
CA THR A 115 6.21 1.69 17.85
C THR A 115 5.18 0.59 18.11
N ARG A 116 5.58 -0.68 17.94
CA ARG A 116 4.72 -1.84 18.20
C ARG A 116 4.23 -1.83 19.64
N HIS A 117 5.14 -1.66 20.60
CA HIS A 117 4.83 -1.62 22.02
C HIS A 117 3.86 -0.50 22.37
N TYR A 118 4.09 0.70 21.84
CA TYR A 118 3.18 1.83 22.00
C TYR A 118 1.78 1.48 21.51
N PHE A 119 1.60 1.06 20.26
CA PHE A 119 0.27 0.75 19.73
C PHE A 119 -0.38 -0.51 20.31
N CYS A 120 0.39 -1.45 20.84
CA CYS A 120 -0.17 -2.56 21.60
C CYS A 120 -0.68 -2.12 22.98
N ARG A 121 -0.12 -1.05 23.56
CA ARG A 121 -0.42 -0.58 24.93
C ARG A 121 -1.13 0.77 25.00
N TRP A 122 -1.35 1.43 23.85
CA TRP A 122 -1.87 2.81 23.82
C TRP A 122 -3.29 2.89 24.35
N THR A 123 -4.08 1.83 24.15
CA THR A 123 -5.34 1.65 24.86
C THR A 123 -5.01 1.23 26.28
N LYS A 124 -5.19 2.16 27.23
CA LYS A 124 -5.20 1.80 28.64
C LYS A 124 -6.22 0.69 28.86
N LEU A 125 -5.83 -0.33 29.63
CA LEU A 125 -6.79 -1.25 30.23
C LEU A 125 -7.85 -0.40 30.92
N ASN A 126 -9.12 -0.57 30.54
CA ASN A 126 -10.23 0.13 31.16
C ASN A 126 -10.93 -0.85 32.12
N PRO A 127 -10.41 -1.03 33.35
CA PRO A 127 -11.02 -1.94 34.30
C PRO A 127 -12.44 -1.46 34.64
N LEU A 128 -13.34 -2.41 34.90
CA LEU A 128 -14.70 -2.10 35.31
C LEU A 128 -14.67 -1.22 36.57
N ASN A 129 -15.24 -0.02 36.48
CA ASN A 129 -15.44 0.83 37.64
C ASN A 129 -16.57 0.24 38.49
N GLN A 130 -16.21 -0.40 39.60
CA GLN A 130 -17.16 -1.06 40.50
C GLN A 130 -18.16 -0.09 41.16
N GLU A 131 -17.77 1.17 41.37
CA GLU A 131 -18.66 2.19 41.95
C GLU A 131 -19.75 2.56 40.95
N LYS A 132 -19.37 2.87 39.70
CA LYS A 132 -20.34 3.10 38.63
C LYS A 132 -21.17 1.86 38.34
N TRP A 133 -20.58 0.65 38.35
CA TRP A 133 -21.35 -0.57 38.12
C TRP A 133 -22.49 -0.73 39.14
N LYS A 134 -22.29 -0.35 40.41
CA LYS A 134 -23.37 -0.37 41.42
C LYS A 134 -24.53 0.54 41.05
N GLU A 135 -24.27 1.71 40.49
CA GLU A 135 -25.30 2.65 40.01
C GLU A 135 -26.08 2.04 38.84
N TRP A 136 -25.37 1.47 37.87
CA TRP A 136 -25.97 0.96 36.64
C TRP A 136 -26.62 -0.41 36.81
N LYS A 137 -26.24 -1.19 37.83
CA LYS A 137 -26.74 -2.57 38.02
C LYS A 137 -28.27 -2.64 37.98
N GLN A 138 -28.93 -1.66 38.59
CA GLN A 138 -30.40 -1.60 38.63
C GLN A 138 -31.04 -1.43 37.26
N GLU A 139 -30.41 -0.68 36.34
CA GLU A 139 -30.91 -0.46 34.97
C GLU A 139 -30.84 -1.72 34.10
N TYR A 140 -29.99 -2.69 34.49
CA TYR A 140 -29.86 -3.97 33.81
C TYR A 140 -30.72 -5.08 34.42
N GLU A 141 -31.49 -4.80 35.48
CA GLU A 141 -32.47 -5.75 36.02
C GLU A 141 -33.61 -5.96 35.00
N PRO A 142 -34.12 -7.19 34.83
CA PRO A 142 -35.22 -7.45 33.90
C PRO A 142 -36.45 -6.58 34.21
N LEU A 143 -37.02 -5.95 33.17
CA LEU A 143 -38.27 -5.20 33.31
C LEU A 143 -39.41 -6.17 33.72
N LYS A 144 -40.26 -5.72 34.65
CA LYS A 144 -41.32 -6.54 35.26
C LYS A 144 -42.36 -7.07 34.26
N ASP A 145 -42.57 -6.35 33.15
CA ASP A 145 -43.59 -6.66 32.16
C ASP A 145 -43.06 -7.44 30.94
N ILE A 146 -41.82 -7.93 30.99
CA ILE A 146 -41.27 -8.76 29.91
C ILE A 146 -41.94 -10.13 29.93
N ASN A 147 -42.51 -10.53 28.79
CA ASN A 147 -43.03 -11.88 28.59
C ASN A 147 -41.90 -12.90 28.87
N ALA A 148 -42.10 -13.75 29.89
CA ALA A 148 -41.14 -14.78 30.29
C ALA A 148 -40.72 -15.69 29.12
N GLU A 149 -41.61 -15.95 28.15
CA GLU A 149 -41.28 -16.74 26.96
C GLU A 149 -40.18 -16.12 26.11
N SER A 150 -40.11 -14.78 26.02
CA SER A 150 -39.07 -14.08 25.27
C SER A 150 -37.69 -14.24 25.91
N VAL A 151 -37.61 -14.25 27.24
CA VAL A 151 -36.37 -14.46 28.00
C VAL A 151 -35.92 -15.92 27.93
N ILE A 152 -36.86 -16.85 27.99
CA ILE A 152 -36.60 -18.30 27.86
C ILE A 152 -36.04 -18.63 26.46
N SER A 153 -36.54 -17.95 25.42
CA SER A 153 -36.03 -18.12 24.06
C SER A 153 -34.56 -17.70 23.93
N LEU A 154 -34.15 -16.61 24.60
CA LEU A 154 -32.79 -16.08 24.55
C LEU A 154 -31.77 -16.92 25.34
N THR A 155 -32.23 -17.62 26.38
CA THR A 155 -31.39 -18.48 27.25
C THR A 155 -31.37 -19.94 26.82
N LYS A 156 -32.08 -20.28 25.73
CA LYS A 156 -32.14 -21.65 25.21
C LYS A 156 -30.76 -22.14 24.77
N LEU A 157 -30.41 -23.36 25.18
CA LEU A 157 -29.17 -24.01 24.77
C LEU A 157 -29.07 -24.13 23.25
N ILE A 158 -27.88 -23.81 22.75
CA ILE A 158 -27.53 -23.86 21.33
C ILE A 158 -27.38 -25.32 20.91
N THR A 159 -27.97 -25.68 19.77
CA THR A 159 -27.91 -27.03 19.20
C THR A 159 -26.84 -27.13 18.11
N ILE A 160 -26.34 -28.35 17.89
CA ILE A 160 -25.37 -28.64 16.82
C ILE A 160 -25.94 -28.25 15.45
N ALA A 161 -27.21 -28.55 15.18
CA ALA A 161 -27.87 -28.20 13.92
C ALA A 161 -27.86 -26.68 13.68
N LYS A 162 -28.13 -25.88 14.72
CA LYS A 162 -28.11 -24.41 14.59
C LYS A 162 -26.71 -23.91 14.23
N VAL A 163 -25.68 -24.44 14.91
CA VAL A 163 -24.28 -24.04 14.67
C VAL A 163 -23.80 -24.48 13.29
N SER A 164 -24.11 -25.71 12.87
CA SER A 164 -23.70 -26.22 11.56
C SER A 164 -24.36 -25.43 10.42
N THR A 165 -25.65 -25.13 10.50
CA THR A 165 -26.35 -24.30 9.49
C THR A 165 -25.79 -22.88 9.45
N THR A 166 -25.56 -22.25 10.60
CA THR A 166 -24.95 -20.90 10.66
C THR A 166 -23.56 -20.88 10.05
N ILE A 167 -22.71 -21.86 10.37
CA ILE A 167 -21.35 -21.97 9.81
C ILE A 167 -21.41 -22.24 8.31
N ALA A 168 -22.30 -23.13 7.84
CA ALA A 168 -22.47 -23.39 6.41
C ALA A 168 -22.83 -22.12 5.61
N ASN A 169 -23.70 -21.28 6.17
CA ASN A 169 -24.14 -20.01 5.57
C ASN A 169 -23.14 -18.86 5.74
N SER A 170 -22.05 -19.05 6.48
CA SER A 170 -21.07 -17.99 6.73
C SER A 170 -20.25 -17.67 5.46
N PRO A 171 -19.96 -16.39 5.16
CA PRO A 171 -19.18 -16.00 3.98
C PRO A 171 -17.73 -16.49 4.05
N LEU A 172 -17.16 -16.94 2.93
CA LEU A 172 -15.81 -17.53 2.90
C LEU A 172 -14.68 -16.51 3.02
N ASN A 173 -14.84 -15.32 2.44
CA ASN A 173 -13.77 -14.34 2.27
C ASN A 173 -13.80 -13.23 3.33
N LYS A 174 -14.14 -13.58 4.58
CA LYS A 174 -14.06 -12.64 5.70
C LYS A 174 -12.68 -12.71 6.34
N THR A 175 -12.19 -11.54 6.76
CA THR A 175 -10.98 -11.41 7.56
C THR A 175 -11.13 -12.20 8.85
N THR A 176 -10.09 -12.95 9.21
CA THR A 176 -10.03 -13.69 10.47
C THR A 176 -9.86 -12.73 11.64
N GLY A 177 -10.45 -13.10 12.78
CA GLY A 177 -10.18 -12.41 14.05
C GLY A 177 -8.80 -12.77 14.62
N PRO A 178 -8.52 -12.36 15.88
CA PRO A 178 -7.23 -12.59 16.54
C PRO A 178 -6.77 -14.05 16.59
N SER A 179 -7.71 -15.00 16.60
CA SER A 179 -7.42 -16.44 16.61
C SER A 179 -6.96 -17.00 15.25
N MET A 180 -6.99 -16.20 14.18
CA MET A 180 -6.66 -16.61 12.81
C MET A 180 -7.52 -17.78 12.27
N ILE A 181 -8.64 -18.11 12.92
CA ILE A 181 -9.58 -19.15 12.47
C ILE A 181 -10.53 -18.57 11.41
N SER A 182 -10.47 -19.09 10.19
CA SER A 182 -11.33 -18.65 9.09
C SER A 182 -12.64 -19.43 9.00
N ASN A 183 -13.66 -18.82 8.39
CA ASN A 183 -14.92 -19.50 8.09
C ASN A 183 -14.71 -20.73 7.20
N LYS A 184 -13.71 -20.71 6.31
CA LYS A 184 -13.33 -21.89 5.51
C LYS A 184 -12.86 -23.05 6.38
N MET A 185 -12.14 -22.78 7.47
CA MET A 185 -11.71 -23.81 8.43
C MET A 185 -12.90 -24.33 9.23
N LEU A 186 -13.78 -23.44 9.71
CA LEU A 186 -14.99 -23.83 10.44
C LEU A 186 -15.91 -24.73 9.61
N LYS A 187 -16.11 -24.42 8.33
CA LYS A 187 -16.93 -25.25 7.42
C LYS A 187 -16.35 -26.65 7.17
N ARG A 188 -15.05 -26.84 7.40
CA ARG A 188 -14.36 -28.13 7.23
C ARG A 188 -14.31 -28.95 8.53
N LEU A 189 -14.86 -28.44 9.63
CA LEU A 189 -14.90 -29.17 10.89
C LEU A 189 -15.69 -30.48 10.73
N LEU A 190 -15.19 -31.53 11.36
CA LEU A 190 -15.94 -32.78 11.56
C LEU A 190 -16.96 -32.59 12.68
N LEU A 191 -17.91 -33.54 12.80
CA LEU A 191 -18.97 -33.50 13.81
C LEU A 191 -18.43 -33.29 15.25
N GLU A 192 -17.31 -33.93 15.59
CA GLU A 192 -16.66 -33.76 16.89
C GLU A 192 -16.21 -32.31 17.15
N GLY A 193 -15.73 -31.60 16.12
CA GLY A 193 -15.40 -30.19 16.21
C GLY A 193 -16.62 -29.32 16.51
N TYR A 194 -17.75 -29.60 15.86
CA TYR A 194 -19.01 -28.91 16.15
C TYR A 194 -19.52 -29.19 17.58
N LYS A 195 -19.36 -30.43 18.08
CA LYS A 195 -19.70 -30.77 19.47
C LYS A 195 -18.89 -29.96 20.47
N ILE A 196 -17.59 -29.78 20.24
CA ILE A 196 -16.72 -28.96 21.10
C ILE A 196 -17.16 -27.49 21.08
N LEU A 197 -17.42 -26.92 19.91
CA LEU A 197 -17.91 -25.54 19.78
C LEU A 197 -19.21 -25.32 20.55
N VAL A 198 -20.20 -26.20 20.34
CA VAL A 198 -21.49 -26.14 21.03
C VAL A 198 -21.33 -26.28 22.53
N LYS A 199 -20.46 -27.19 22.99
CA LYS A 199 -20.15 -27.35 24.41
C LYS A 199 -19.59 -26.06 25.00
N GLY A 200 -18.66 -25.40 24.32
CA GLY A 200 -18.10 -24.11 24.74
C GLY A 200 -19.13 -22.99 24.80
N MET A 201 -19.92 -22.82 23.73
CA MET A 201 -20.99 -21.81 23.69
C MET A 201 -22.03 -22.02 24.78
N ASN A 202 -22.46 -23.26 24.99
CA ASN A 202 -23.43 -23.60 26.05
C ASN A 202 -22.84 -23.50 27.46
N ALA A 203 -21.52 -23.69 27.63
CA ALA A 203 -20.86 -23.41 28.90
C ALA A 203 -20.92 -21.90 29.21
N CYS A 204 -20.72 -21.03 28.21
CA CYS A 204 -20.84 -19.58 28.38
C CYS A 204 -22.26 -19.18 28.79
N LEU A 205 -23.29 -19.76 28.17
CA LEU A 205 -24.69 -19.50 28.54
C LEU A 205 -25.02 -19.96 29.96
N LYS A 206 -24.53 -21.14 30.37
CA LYS A 206 -24.82 -21.70 31.70
C LYS A 206 -24.09 -21.00 32.83
N LEU A 207 -22.87 -20.54 32.56
CA LEU A 207 -22.02 -19.86 33.55
C LEU A 207 -22.27 -18.35 33.56
N GLU A 208 -23.02 -17.83 32.58
CA GLU A 208 -23.23 -16.39 32.37
C GLU A 208 -21.91 -15.61 32.23
N THR A 209 -20.91 -16.27 31.64
CA THR A 209 -19.56 -15.73 31.43
C THR A 209 -19.16 -15.81 29.97
N THR A 210 -18.31 -14.88 29.52
CA THR A 210 -17.68 -14.94 28.20
C THR A 210 -16.30 -15.60 28.28
N PRO A 211 -15.80 -16.19 27.18
CA PRO A 211 -14.41 -16.64 27.13
C PRO A 211 -13.47 -15.46 27.39
N GLY A 212 -12.45 -15.65 28.24
CA GLY A 212 -11.41 -14.64 28.45
C GLY A 212 -10.68 -14.31 27.14
N SER A 213 -10.17 -13.09 27.03
CA SER A 213 -9.34 -12.69 25.89
C SER A 213 -8.09 -13.57 25.85
N GLY A 214 -8.03 -14.52 24.91
CA GLY A 214 -6.94 -15.49 24.79
C GLY A 214 -5.64 -14.88 24.27
N ASN A 215 -5.03 -13.99 25.05
CA ASN A 215 -3.67 -13.47 24.87
C ASN A 215 -3.07 -13.21 26.27
N GLU A 216 -2.84 -14.27 27.03
CA GLU A 216 -1.89 -14.29 28.15
C GLU A 216 -1.16 -15.64 28.18
N VAL A 217 -0.30 -15.88 27.18
CA VAL A 217 1.06 -16.47 27.31
C VAL A 217 1.91 -15.89 26.19
#